data_AF-A0AAQ0HIK9-F1
#
_entry.id   AF-A0AAQ0HIK9-F1
#
_cell.length_a   1.000
_cell.length_b   1.000
_cell.length_c   1.000
_cell.angle_alpha   90.00
_cell.angle_beta   90.00
_cell.angle_gamma   90.00
#
_symmetry.space_group_name_H-M   'P 1'
#
loop_
_entity.id
_entity.type
_entity.pdbx_description
1 polymer ?
#
loop_
_entity_poly.entity_id
_entity_poly.type
_entity_poly.pdbx_seq_one_letter_code
_entity_poly.pdbx_strand_id
1 'polypeptide(L)'
;MTPETLTIALTALLVDALIGWPDALYRRISHPVVWIGRLISALDARWNRGRHRIARGAVAVAVTLGAAVIPALLLTWALAGLPFGPVILGVLAWPLVATRSLHDHVAAVARPLAAGDVPAARAAVAMIVGRDLDDRPEPIARAALESLAENASDGVVAPLFWAAVAGLPGIAAYKAINTLDSMIGHMSPRHALFGRVAARLDDLVNLPASRLTGLLFVAAAGSRRAWRVMRRDAHRHRSPNAGWPEGAMAGALDVRLSGPRRYHGVESLEPWLNAGARDPGAADLLRGLALYRRAMALLGLGLALALAL
;
A
#
# COMPACT_ATOMS: atom_id res chain seq x y z
N MET A 1 -1.97 17.71 -13.64
CA MET A 1 -1.31 17.92 -12.34
C MET A 1 -0.89 19.37 -12.32
N THR A 2 -1.14 20.10 -11.23
CA THR A 2 -0.74 21.51 -11.08
C THR A 2 0.46 21.63 -10.12
N PRO A 3 1.23 22.73 -10.16
CA PRO A 3 2.32 22.97 -9.22
C PRO A 3 1.88 22.82 -7.74
N GLU A 4 0.65 23.23 -7.40
CA GLU A 4 0.11 23.10 -6.05
C GLU A 4 -0.09 21.64 -5.64
N THR A 5 -0.73 20.83 -6.50
CA THR A 5 -0.95 19.40 -6.23
C THR A 5 0.35 18.60 -6.15
N LEU A 6 1.34 18.94 -6.97
CA LEU A 6 2.68 18.34 -6.92
C LEU A 6 3.43 18.74 -5.65
N THR A 7 3.32 20.00 -5.21
CA THR A 7 3.85 20.46 -3.93
C THR A 7 3.24 19.69 -2.76
N ILE A 8 1.91 19.50 -2.75
CA ILE A 8 1.22 18.70 -1.72
C ILE A 8 1.79 17.28 -1.66
N ALA A 9 1.89 16.60 -2.80
CA ALA A 9 2.40 15.24 -2.88
C ALA A 9 3.87 15.15 -2.42
N LEU A 10 4.73 16.06 -2.89
CA LEU A 10 6.14 16.08 -2.53
C LEU A 10 6.35 16.38 -1.05
N THR A 11 5.62 17.35 -0.49
CA THR A 11 5.67 17.65 0.95
C THR A 11 5.22 16.45 1.77
N ALA A 12 4.10 15.80 1.42
CA ALA A 12 3.62 14.62 2.14
C ALA A 12 4.66 13.47 2.14
N LEU A 13 5.29 13.20 1.00
CA LEU A 13 6.37 12.21 0.87
C LEU A 13 7.58 12.55 1.75
N LEU A 14 8.06 13.79 1.68
CA LEU A 14 9.25 14.22 2.42
C LEU A 14 9.03 14.20 3.93
N VAL A 15 7.88 14.70 4.39
CA VAL A 15 7.55 14.70 5.82
C VAL A 15 7.43 13.26 6.33
N ASP A 16 6.81 12.36 5.56
CA ASP A 16 6.73 10.95 5.97
C ASP A 16 8.07 10.25 6.02
N ALA A 17 8.89 10.41 4.98
CA ALA A 17 10.20 9.79 4.92
C ALA A 17 11.11 10.24 6.09
N LEU A 18 10.99 11.50 6.52
CA LEU A 18 11.82 12.09 7.58
C LEU A 18 11.30 11.78 8.98
N ILE A 19 9.99 11.85 9.21
CA ILE A 19 9.43 11.82 10.56
C ILE A 19 8.63 10.52 10.78
N GLY A 20 7.84 10.08 9.80
CA GLY A 20 6.83 9.04 9.99
C GLY A 20 5.78 9.43 11.03
N TRP A 21 4.67 8.71 11.17
CA TRP A 21 3.65 9.10 12.15
C TRP A 21 4.15 8.97 13.60
N PRO A 22 4.32 10.08 14.38
CA PRO A 22 4.97 10.00 15.68
C PRO A 22 4.09 9.33 16.74
N ASP A 23 4.69 8.50 17.59
CA ASP A 23 3.96 7.82 18.69
C ASP A 23 3.23 8.79 19.63
N ALA A 24 3.83 9.95 19.89
CA ALA A 24 3.20 10.99 20.72
C ALA A 24 1.89 11.50 20.09
N LEU A 25 1.85 11.61 18.77
CA LEU A 25 0.66 12.03 18.03
C LEU A 25 -0.35 10.89 17.98
N TYR A 26 0.11 9.65 17.75
CA TYR A 26 -0.74 8.46 17.83
C TYR A 26 -1.44 8.33 19.19
N ARG A 27 -0.74 8.53 20.30
CA ARG A 27 -1.37 8.47 21.64
C ARG A 27 -2.38 9.58 21.89
N ARG A 28 -2.20 10.76 21.30
CA ARG A 28 -3.08 11.92 21.52
C ARG A 28 -4.34 11.88 20.65
N ILE A 29 -4.19 11.60 19.36
CA ILE A 29 -5.29 11.71 18.40
C ILE A 29 -5.52 10.43 17.60
N SER A 30 -4.70 9.38 17.77
CA SER A 30 -4.62 8.20 16.89
C SER A 30 -4.31 8.55 15.43
N HIS A 31 -4.22 7.57 14.55
CA HIS A 31 -3.91 7.79 13.14
C HIS A 31 -5.21 8.10 12.35
N PRO A 32 -5.23 9.01 11.36
CA PRO A 32 -6.44 9.29 10.57
C PRO A 32 -7.10 8.06 9.93
N VAL A 33 -6.28 7.10 9.48
CA VAL A 33 -6.75 5.79 8.99
C VAL A 33 -7.55 5.02 10.05
N VAL A 34 -7.23 5.14 11.34
CA VAL A 34 -8.00 4.53 12.43
C VAL A 34 -9.39 5.17 12.55
N TRP A 35 -9.52 6.48 12.29
CA TRP A 35 -10.83 7.14 12.29
C TRP A 35 -11.72 6.61 11.16
N ILE A 36 -11.16 6.52 9.95
CA ILE A 36 -11.82 5.91 8.80
C ILE A 36 -12.23 4.47 9.13
N GLY A 37 -11.32 3.68 9.71
CA GLY A 37 -11.60 2.30 10.09
C GLY A 37 -12.69 2.16 11.15
N ARG A 38 -12.75 3.04 12.15
CA ARG A 38 -13.83 3.06 13.14
C ARG A 38 -15.19 3.32 12.50
N LEU A 39 -15.26 4.25 11.53
CA LEU A 39 -16.47 4.50 10.76
C LEU A 39 -16.87 3.23 9.98
N ILE A 40 -15.95 2.64 9.23
CA ILE A 40 -16.21 1.40 8.45
C ILE A 40 -16.71 0.28 9.36
N SER A 41 -16.07 0.04 10.51
CA SER A 41 -16.50 -0.97 11.49
C SER A 41 -17.93 -0.73 11.99
N ALA A 42 -18.28 0.52 12.28
CA ALA A 42 -19.64 0.87 12.70
C ALA A 42 -20.66 0.63 11.58
N LEU A 43 -20.31 0.95 10.33
CA LEU A 43 -21.16 0.70 9.16
C LEU A 43 -21.32 -0.79 8.88
N ASP A 44 -20.24 -1.57 8.94
CA ASP A 44 -20.29 -3.03 8.79
C ASP A 44 -21.20 -3.65 9.86
N ALA A 45 -20.97 -3.34 11.14
CA ALA A 45 -21.77 -3.87 12.24
C ALA A 45 -23.26 -3.52 12.12
N ARG A 46 -23.60 -2.31 11.66
CA ARG A 46 -24.99 -1.83 11.60
C ARG A 46 -25.71 -2.19 10.32
N TRP A 47 -25.02 -2.26 9.18
CA TRP A 47 -25.66 -2.35 7.85
C TRP A 47 -25.38 -3.67 7.12
N ASN A 48 -24.32 -4.41 7.47
CA ASN A 48 -24.00 -5.70 6.86
C ASN A 48 -24.88 -6.85 7.43
N ARG A 49 -26.19 -6.73 7.28
CA ARG A 49 -27.19 -7.70 7.74
C ARG A 49 -28.42 -7.73 6.84
N GLY A 50 -29.14 -8.85 6.80
CA GLY A 50 -30.40 -8.98 6.08
C GLY A 50 -30.27 -8.89 4.55
N ARG A 51 -31.32 -8.38 3.89
CA ARG A 51 -31.40 -8.22 2.42
C ARG A 51 -30.62 -6.99 1.91
N HIS A 52 -30.37 -6.94 0.60
CA HIS A 52 -29.76 -5.80 -0.12
C HIS A 52 -28.34 -5.42 0.35
N ARG A 53 -27.54 -6.41 0.76
CA ARG A 53 -26.19 -6.18 1.31
C ARG A 53 -25.25 -5.45 0.35
N ILE A 54 -25.35 -5.69 -0.96
CA ILE A 54 -24.54 -4.97 -1.97
C ILE A 54 -24.87 -3.47 -1.98
N ALA A 55 -26.16 -3.11 -2.02
CA ALA A 55 -26.60 -1.71 -2.03
C ALA A 55 -26.20 -0.98 -0.74
N ARG A 56 -26.36 -1.64 0.42
CA ARG A 56 -25.90 -1.09 1.71
C ARG A 56 -24.38 -0.91 1.76
N GLY A 57 -23.63 -1.83 1.15
CA GLY A 57 -22.19 -1.70 0.95
C GLY A 57 -21.81 -0.49 0.10
N ALA A 58 -22.52 -0.26 -1.01
CA ALA A 58 -22.33 0.92 -1.86
C ALA A 58 -22.59 2.23 -1.09
N VAL A 59 -23.66 2.27 -0.28
CA VAL A 59 -23.94 3.42 0.59
C VAL A 59 -22.85 3.60 1.64
N ALA A 60 -22.34 2.51 2.23
CA ALA A 60 -21.22 2.59 3.17
C ALA A 60 -19.95 3.17 2.54
N VAL A 61 -19.63 2.77 1.30
CA VAL A 61 -18.54 3.36 0.52
C VAL A 61 -18.77 4.86 0.32
N ALA A 62 -19.95 5.27 -0.12
CA ALA A 62 -20.28 6.68 -0.34
C ALA A 62 -20.20 7.52 0.95
N VAL A 63 -20.68 7.00 2.07
CA VAL A 63 -20.62 7.67 3.38
C VAL A 63 -19.17 7.82 3.86
N THR A 64 -18.37 6.75 3.78
CA THR A 64 -16.95 6.81 4.17
C THR A 64 -16.16 7.75 3.26
N LEU A 65 -16.41 7.74 1.94
CA LEU A 65 -15.81 8.68 1.00
C LEU A 65 -16.21 10.13 1.33
N GLY A 66 -17.49 10.40 1.56
CA GLY A 66 -17.96 11.74 1.95
C GLY A 66 -17.29 12.22 3.24
N ALA A 67 -17.18 11.34 4.24
CA ALA A 67 -16.53 11.66 5.51
C ALA A 67 -15.03 11.98 5.39
N ALA A 68 -14.34 11.42 4.39
CA ALA A 68 -12.92 11.72 4.13
C ALA A 68 -12.73 12.93 3.19
N VAL A 69 -13.52 13.00 2.12
CA VAL A 69 -13.32 13.96 1.02
C VAL A 69 -13.93 15.33 1.32
N ILE A 70 -15.08 15.41 2.00
CA ILE A 70 -15.71 16.71 2.30
C ILE A 70 -14.80 17.58 3.17
N PRO A 71 -14.25 17.09 4.30
CA PRO A 71 -13.30 17.88 5.09
C PRO A 71 -12.05 18.27 4.29
N ALA A 72 -11.53 17.36 3.46
CA ALA A 72 -10.38 17.63 2.60
C ALA A 72 -10.66 18.76 1.60
N LEU A 73 -11.84 18.78 0.97
CA LEU A 73 -12.27 19.84 0.05
C LEU A 73 -12.40 21.18 0.77
N LEU A 74 -13.02 21.20 1.96
CA LEU A 74 -13.17 22.41 2.77
C LEU A 74 -11.80 22.99 3.19
N LEU A 75 -10.87 22.13 3.60
CA LEU A 75 -9.50 22.52 3.94
C LEU A 75 -8.75 23.04 2.71
N THR A 76 -8.87 22.39 1.56
CA THR A 76 -8.28 22.87 0.31
C THR A 76 -8.85 24.24 -0.07
N TRP A 77 -10.16 24.43 -0.01
CA TRP A 77 -10.79 25.71 -0.31
C TRP A 77 -10.31 26.83 0.64
N ALA A 78 -10.22 26.54 1.94
CA ALA A 78 -9.79 27.51 2.93
C ALA A 78 -8.29 27.87 2.86
N LEU A 79 -7.43 26.92 2.47
CA LEU A 79 -5.98 27.07 2.57
C LEU A 79 -5.28 27.35 1.22
N ALA A 80 -5.89 27.00 0.09
CA ALA A 80 -5.22 27.07 -1.22
C ALA A 80 -4.77 28.50 -1.61
N GLY A 81 -5.51 29.53 -1.18
CA GLY A 81 -5.17 30.94 -1.45
C GLY A 81 -4.17 31.56 -0.46
N LEU A 82 -3.78 30.85 0.60
CA LEU A 82 -2.85 31.37 1.60
C LEU A 82 -1.40 31.25 1.14
N PRO A 83 -0.49 32.13 1.62
CA PRO A 83 0.95 31.90 1.51
C PRO A 83 1.30 30.51 2.05
N PHE A 84 2.05 29.73 1.28
CA PHE A 84 2.42 28.34 1.60
C PHE A 84 1.23 27.36 1.72
N GLY A 85 0.03 27.72 1.25
CA GLY A 85 -1.16 26.87 1.27
C GLY A 85 -0.93 25.42 0.82
N PRO A 86 -0.29 25.19 -0.35
CA PRO A 86 0.04 23.85 -0.82
C PRO A 86 0.97 23.06 0.13
N VAL A 87 1.91 23.71 0.81
CA VAL A 87 2.79 23.07 1.78
C VAL A 87 2.01 22.65 3.02
N ILE A 88 1.14 23.52 3.54
CA ILE A 88 0.28 23.21 4.70
C ILE A 88 -0.65 22.03 4.35
N LEU A 89 -1.26 22.04 3.16
CA LEU A 89 -2.07 20.93 2.66
C LEU A 89 -1.27 19.64 2.51
N GLY A 90 0.01 19.73 2.11
CA GLY A 90 0.95 18.60 2.09
C GLY A 90 1.24 18.02 3.48
N VAL A 91 1.41 18.87 4.50
CA VAL A 91 1.54 18.44 5.90
C VAL A 91 0.26 17.78 6.42
N LEU A 92 -0.91 18.25 5.98
CA LEU A 92 -2.20 17.61 6.31
C LEU A 92 -2.40 16.28 5.56
N ALA A 93 -1.83 16.13 4.37
CA ALA A 93 -1.87 14.91 3.57
C ALA A 93 -0.89 13.83 4.06
N TRP A 94 0.23 14.24 4.66
CA TRP A 94 1.30 13.38 5.17
C TRP A 94 0.83 12.09 5.88
N PRO A 95 -0.08 12.12 6.88
CA PRO A 95 -0.53 10.89 7.56
C PRO A 95 -1.11 9.82 6.64
N LEU A 96 -1.47 10.15 5.41
CA LEU A 96 -2.07 9.21 4.47
C LEU A 96 -1.03 8.46 3.61
N VAL A 97 0.27 8.75 3.83
CA VAL A 97 1.42 8.12 3.18
C VAL A 97 2.17 7.23 4.20
N ALA A 98 2.67 6.08 3.77
CA ALA A 98 3.32 5.07 4.62
C ALA A 98 4.76 4.73 4.18
N THR A 99 5.52 5.72 3.69
CA THR A 99 6.90 5.56 3.20
C THR A 99 7.83 5.00 4.27
N ARG A 100 7.85 5.63 5.45
CA ARG A 100 8.76 5.24 6.54
C ARG A 100 8.25 4.02 7.29
N SER A 101 6.97 4.00 7.64
CA SER A 101 6.38 2.90 8.41
C SER A 101 6.49 1.56 7.68
N LEU A 102 6.30 1.53 6.36
CA LEU A 102 6.50 0.32 5.56
C LEU A 102 7.95 -0.20 5.63
N HIS A 103 8.93 0.71 5.53
CA HIS A 103 10.34 0.34 5.68
C HIS A 103 10.61 -0.27 7.05
N ASP A 104 10.14 0.38 8.11
CA ASP A 104 10.41 -0.01 9.49
C ASP A 104 9.81 -1.38 9.83
N HIS A 105 8.58 -1.67 9.37
CA HIS A 105 7.95 -2.98 9.61
C HIS A 105 8.68 -4.11 8.88
N VAL A 106 9.08 -3.91 7.63
CA VAL A 106 9.83 -4.94 6.88
C VAL A 106 11.25 -5.09 7.42
N ALA A 107 11.88 -4.00 7.87
CA ALA A 107 13.17 -4.05 8.55
C ALA A 107 13.10 -4.81 9.89
N ALA A 108 11.99 -4.71 10.61
CA ALA A 108 11.74 -5.48 11.83
C ALA A 108 11.65 -6.99 11.58
N VAL A 109 11.30 -7.42 10.38
CA VAL A 109 11.40 -8.84 9.95
C VAL A 109 12.83 -9.18 9.50
N ALA A 110 13.44 -8.32 8.71
CA ALA A 110 14.73 -8.60 8.07
C ALA A 110 15.89 -8.76 9.08
N ARG A 111 15.92 -7.93 10.14
CA ARG A 111 16.97 -7.96 11.17
C ARG A 111 17.05 -9.29 11.93
N PRO A 112 15.98 -9.77 12.60
CA PRO A 112 16.03 -11.05 13.30
C PRO A 112 16.25 -12.22 12.33
N LEU A 113 15.68 -12.19 11.13
CA LEU A 113 15.87 -13.24 10.14
C LEU A 113 17.34 -13.36 9.68
N ALA A 114 18.03 -12.22 9.51
CA ALA A 114 19.45 -12.18 9.19
C ALA A 114 20.34 -12.67 10.34
N ALA A 115 19.87 -12.54 11.59
CA ALA A 115 20.54 -13.05 12.78
C ALA A 115 20.23 -14.52 13.08
N GLY A 116 19.37 -15.18 12.29
CA GLY A 116 18.93 -16.56 12.52
C GLY A 116 17.83 -16.70 13.59
N ASP A 117 17.26 -15.60 14.08
CA ASP A 117 16.15 -15.60 15.04
C ASP A 117 14.81 -15.70 14.30
N VAL A 118 14.48 -16.93 13.90
CA VAL A 118 13.23 -17.24 13.19
C VAL A 118 11.97 -16.93 14.02
N PRO A 119 11.90 -17.27 15.34
CA PRO A 119 10.74 -16.91 16.15
C PRO A 119 10.45 -15.40 16.19
N ALA A 120 11.47 -14.56 16.36
CA ALA A 120 11.29 -13.11 16.34
C ALA A 120 10.88 -12.59 14.95
N ALA A 121 11.49 -13.11 13.88
CA ALA A 121 11.11 -12.76 12.51
C ALA A 121 9.66 -13.15 12.19
N ARG A 122 9.21 -14.32 12.67
CA ARG A 122 7.83 -14.81 12.53
C ARG A 122 6.84 -13.92 13.27
N ALA A 123 7.17 -13.52 14.50
CA ALA A 123 6.35 -12.58 15.26
C ALA A 123 6.24 -11.22 14.56
N ALA A 124 7.34 -10.71 14.01
CA ALA A 124 7.36 -9.45 13.28
C ALA A 124 6.55 -9.52 11.98
N VAL A 125 6.69 -10.59 11.18
CA VAL A 125 5.98 -10.68 9.89
C VAL A 125 4.47 -10.86 10.09
N ALA A 126 4.03 -11.51 11.17
CA ALA A 126 2.62 -11.64 11.52
C ALA A 126 1.91 -10.28 11.76
N MET A 127 2.67 -9.21 12.02
CA MET A 127 2.13 -7.85 12.14
C MET A 127 1.81 -7.20 10.78
N ILE A 128 2.35 -7.73 9.68
CA ILE A 128 2.17 -7.19 8.32
C ILE A 128 1.52 -8.15 7.34
N VAL A 129 1.37 -9.44 7.68
CA VAL A 129 0.67 -10.41 6.85
C VAL A 129 -0.42 -11.15 7.62
N GLY A 130 -1.57 -11.34 6.99
CA GLY A 130 -2.73 -12.06 7.57
C GLY A 130 -2.81 -13.54 7.20
N ARG A 131 -1.68 -14.20 6.95
CA ARG A 131 -1.64 -15.61 6.49
C ARG A 131 -0.79 -16.47 7.41
N ASP A 132 -1.08 -17.77 7.44
CA ASP A 132 -0.33 -18.73 8.24
C ASP A 132 1.04 -18.97 7.62
N LEU A 133 2.10 -18.90 8.43
CA LEU A 133 3.47 -19.19 8.03
C LEU A 133 4.03 -20.29 8.91
N ASP A 134 4.86 -21.15 8.31
CA ASP A 134 5.62 -22.15 9.06
C ASP A 134 6.91 -21.56 9.64
N ASP A 135 7.68 -22.41 10.32
CA ASP A 135 8.92 -22.03 11.02
C ASP A 135 10.14 -22.02 10.10
N ARG A 136 9.96 -21.92 8.78
CA ARG A 136 11.07 -21.82 7.84
C ARG A 136 11.41 -20.36 7.51
N PRO A 137 12.69 -20.03 7.30
CA PRO A 137 13.08 -18.68 6.91
C PRO A 137 12.49 -18.20 5.57
N GLU A 138 12.33 -19.10 4.61
CA GLU A 138 11.97 -18.76 3.24
C GLU A 138 10.53 -18.23 3.10
N PRO A 139 9.49 -18.86 3.69
CA PRO A 139 8.13 -18.31 3.66
C PRO A 139 8.01 -16.98 4.38
N ILE A 140 8.77 -16.75 5.45
CA ILE A 140 8.85 -15.47 6.16
C ILE A 140 9.44 -14.39 5.25
N ALA A 141 10.59 -14.67 4.63
CA ALA A 141 11.23 -13.74 3.69
C ALA A 141 10.34 -13.44 2.49
N ARG A 142 9.67 -14.46 1.95
CA ARG A 142 8.73 -14.31 0.83
C ARG A 142 7.54 -13.44 1.20
N ALA A 143 6.90 -13.71 2.34
CA ALA A 143 5.76 -12.93 2.82
C ALA A 143 6.11 -11.46 3.05
N ALA A 144 7.26 -11.18 3.64
CA ALA A 144 7.71 -9.81 3.87
C ALA A 144 8.08 -9.08 2.56
N LEU A 145 8.66 -9.76 1.56
CA LEU A 145 8.92 -9.16 0.24
C LEU A 145 7.65 -8.87 -0.55
N GLU A 146 6.66 -9.77 -0.51
CA GLU A 146 5.33 -9.56 -1.10
C GLU A 146 4.66 -8.35 -0.45
N SER A 147 4.62 -8.32 0.89
CA SER A 147 4.08 -7.20 1.65
C SER A 147 4.81 -5.89 1.32
N LEU A 148 6.14 -5.90 1.16
CA LEU A 148 6.91 -4.72 0.77
C LEU A 148 6.52 -4.22 -0.63
N ALA A 149 6.39 -5.13 -1.59
CA ALA A 149 6.10 -4.78 -2.97
C ALA A 149 4.66 -4.27 -3.15
N GLU A 150 3.68 -4.99 -2.60
CA GLU A 150 2.26 -4.63 -2.64
C GLU A 150 2.01 -3.31 -1.91
N ASN A 151 2.47 -3.16 -0.66
CA ASN A 151 2.24 -1.93 0.11
C ASN A 151 3.07 -0.73 -0.37
N ALA A 152 4.14 -0.93 -1.15
CA ALA A 152 4.80 0.19 -1.82
C ALA A 152 3.87 0.84 -2.85
N SER A 153 3.05 0.04 -3.54
CA SER A 153 1.96 0.54 -4.38
C SER A 153 0.91 1.20 -3.50
N ASP A 154 0.31 0.44 -2.60
CA ASP A 154 -0.97 0.82 -2.03
C ASP A 154 -0.84 1.84 -0.89
N GLY A 155 0.29 1.82 -0.18
CA GLY A 155 0.59 2.68 0.96
C GLY A 155 1.42 3.91 0.62
N VAL A 156 2.04 3.97 -0.57
CA VAL A 156 2.97 5.07 -0.92
C VAL A 156 2.70 5.65 -2.30
N VAL A 157 2.89 4.85 -3.36
CA VAL A 157 2.79 5.34 -4.73
C VAL A 157 1.37 5.77 -5.07
N ALA A 158 0.35 4.99 -4.70
CA ALA A 158 -1.04 5.30 -4.99
C ALA A 158 -1.57 6.52 -4.24
N PRO A 159 -1.37 6.68 -2.91
CA PRO A 159 -1.68 7.92 -2.20
C PRO A 159 -1.04 9.16 -2.85
N LEU A 160 0.24 9.07 -3.20
CA LEU A 160 0.98 10.19 -3.80
C LEU A 160 0.56 10.48 -5.25
N PHE A 161 0.22 9.44 -6.02
CA PHE A 161 -0.36 9.59 -7.35
C PHE A 161 -1.67 10.37 -7.30
N TRP A 162 -2.59 9.98 -6.41
CA TRP A 162 -3.86 10.68 -6.25
C TRP A 162 -3.71 12.06 -5.60
N ALA A 163 -2.69 12.28 -4.75
CA ALA A 163 -2.29 13.61 -4.29
C ALA A 163 -1.83 14.51 -5.45
N ALA A 164 -1.01 13.99 -6.36
CA ALA A 164 -0.54 14.73 -7.53
C ALA A 164 -1.66 15.02 -8.55
N VAL A 165 -2.68 14.16 -8.62
CA VAL A 165 -3.84 14.36 -9.50
C VAL A 165 -4.84 15.37 -8.94
N ALA A 166 -5.18 15.26 -7.64
CA ALA A 166 -6.31 15.99 -7.05
C ALA A 166 -6.04 16.59 -5.66
N GLY A 167 -4.78 16.69 -5.24
CA GLY A 167 -4.37 17.30 -3.97
C GLY A 167 -4.85 16.50 -2.74
N LEU A 168 -5.08 17.22 -1.64
CA LEU A 168 -5.57 16.63 -0.39
C LEU A 168 -6.87 15.81 -0.55
N PRO A 169 -7.89 16.24 -1.33
CA PRO A 169 -9.07 15.43 -1.63
C PRO A 169 -8.75 14.11 -2.31
N GLY A 170 -7.80 14.09 -3.25
CA GLY A 170 -7.41 12.89 -3.98
C GLY A 170 -6.80 11.82 -3.09
N ILE A 171 -5.81 12.19 -2.28
CA ILE A 171 -5.17 11.28 -1.33
C ILE A 171 -6.13 10.82 -0.22
N ALA A 172 -7.02 11.70 0.25
CA ALA A 172 -8.06 11.34 1.23
C ALA A 172 -9.06 10.32 0.65
N ALA A 173 -9.53 10.55 -0.59
CA ALA A 173 -10.42 9.62 -1.29
C ALA A 173 -9.75 8.26 -1.46
N TYR A 174 -8.53 8.24 -1.99
CA TYR A 174 -7.77 7.00 -2.19
C TYR A 174 -7.59 6.26 -0.87
N LYS A 175 -7.17 6.94 0.20
CA LYS A 175 -6.91 6.26 1.47
C LYS A 175 -8.18 5.70 2.10
N ALA A 176 -9.32 6.38 1.92
CA ALA A 176 -10.62 5.86 2.33
C ALA A 176 -11.01 4.59 1.55
N ILE A 177 -10.79 4.56 0.22
CA ILE A 177 -11.04 3.39 -0.63
C ILE A 177 -10.18 2.20 -0.21
N ASN A 178 -8.87 2.43 -0.05
CA ASN A 178 -7.92 1.40 0.36
C ASN A 178 -8.22 0.84 1.76
N THR A 179 -8.69 1.70 2.68
CA THR A 179 -9.10 1.26 4.02
C THR A 179 -10.40 0.45 3.97
N LEU A 180 -11.36 0.83 3.11
CA LEU A 180 -12.59 0.06 2.86
C LEU A 180 -12.25 -1.34 2.35
N ASP A 181 -11.40 -1.47 1.33
CA ASP A 181 -11.01 -2.78 0.81
C ASP A 181 -10.29 -3.65 1.85
N SER A 182 -9.31 -3.07 2.55
CA SER A 182 -8.56 -3.79 3.60
C SER A 182 -9.45 -4.34 4.72
N MET A 183 -10.55 -3.65 5.05
CA MET A 183 -11.42 -4.04 6.17
C MET A 183 -12.65 -4.86 5.78
N ILE A 184 -13.23 -4.62 4.61
CA ILE A 184 -14.48 -5.26 4.18
C ILE A 184 -14.42 -5.81 2.76
N GLY A 185 -13.36 -5.63 1.99
CA GLY A 185 -13.26 -6.07 0.59
C GLY A 185 -12.95 -7.56 0.40
N HIS A 186 -12.48 -8.24 1.45
CA HIS A 186 -12.11 -9.65 1.38
C HIS A 186 -13.30 -10.59 1.10
N MET A 187 -13.03 -11.68 0.37
CA MET A 187 -14.03 -12.69 -0.04
C MET A 187 -14.40 -13.65 1.11
N SER A 188 -14.77 -13.12 2.27
CA SER A 188 -15.34 -13.94 3.36
C SER A 188 -16.84 -14.15 3.17
N PRO A 189 -17.45 -15.20 3.76
CA PRO A 189 -18.90 -15.34 3.83
C PRO A 189 -19.59 -14.09 4.43
N ARG A 190 -18.92 -13.45 5.40
CA ARG A 190 -19.39 -12.22 6.04
C ARG A 190 -19.35 -11.01 5.12
N HIS A 191 -18.43 -10.89 4.17
CA HIS A 191 -18.24 -9.63 3.42
C HIS A 191 -18.40 -9.73 1.90
N ALA A 192 -18.48 -10.93 1.30
CA ALA A 192 -18.55 -11.14 -0.15
C ALA A 192 -19.68 -10.38 -0.88
N LEU A 193 -20.74 -9.97 -0.17
CA LEU A 193 -21.80 -9.10 -0.71
C LEU A 193 -21.59 -7.63 -0.35
N PHE A 194 -21.40 -7.33 0.93
CA PHE A 194 -21.30 -5.94 1.43
C PHE A 194 -20.01 -5.24 0.96
N GLY A 195 -18.89 -5.95 0.93
CA GLY A 195 -17.59 -5.47 0.49
C GLY A 195 -17.39 -5.32 -1.00
N ARG A 196 -18.29 -5.88 -1.82
CA ARG A 196 -18.06 -6.05 -3.26
C ARG A 196 -17.76 -4.74 -4.00
N VAL A 197 -18.43 -3.66 -3.61
CA VAL A 197 -18.22 -2.34 -4.22
C VAL A 197 -16.88 -1.75 -3.80
N ALA A 198 -16.50 -1.91 -2.52
CA ALA A 198 -15.19 -1.48 -2.03
C ALA A 198 -14.05 -2.17 -2.78
N ALA A 199 -14.09 -3.50 -2.89
CA ALA A 199 -13.05 -4.28 -3.56
C ALA A 199 -12.89 -3.91 -5.04
N ARG A 200 -14.01 -3.78 -5.76
CA ARG A 200 -13.96 -3.38 -7.18
C ARG A 200 -13.46 -1.94 -7.35
N LEU A 201 -13.85 -1.04 -6.45
CA LEU A 201 -13.41 0.35 -6.53
C LEU A 201 -11.91 0.44 -6.25
N ASP A 202 -11.40 -0.27 -5.24
CA ASP A 202 -9.97 -0.32 -4.93
C ASP A 202 -9.15 -0.88 -6.10
N ASP A 203 -9.60 -2.03 -6.65
CA ASP A 203 -8.96 -2.64 -7.82
C ASP A 203 -8.80 -1.64 -8.97
N LEU A 204 -9.84 -0.84 -9.25
CA LEU A 204 -9.84 0.15 -10.32
C LEU A 204 -8.91 1.34 -10.05
N VAL A 205 -8.96 1.93 -8.85
CA VAL A 205 -8.15 3.12 -8.53
C VAL A 205 -6.66 2.80 -8.38
N ASN A 206 -6.31 1.54 -8.11
CA ASN A 206 -4.93 1.06 -8.01
C ASN A 206 -4.32 0.63 -9.35
N LEU A 207 -5.09 0.55 -10.44
CA LEU A 207 -4.56 0.21 -11.78
C LEU A 207 -3.35 1.08 -12.19
N PRO A 208 -3.42 2.43 -12.19
CA PRO A 208 -2.28 3.25 -12.60
C PRO A 208 -1.10 3.15 -11.62
N ALA A 209 -1.38 3.18 -10.32
CA ALA A 209 -0.35 3.23 -9.29
C ALA A 209 0.44 1.92 -9.16
N SER A 210 -0.21 0.76 -9.29
CA SER A 210 0.48 -0.54 -9.27
C SER A 210 1.48 -0.70 -10.42
N ARG A 211 1.10 -0.22 -11.62
CA ARG A 211 1.97 -0.21 -12.81
C ARG A 211 3.13 0.77 -12.64
N LEU A 212 2.85 1.96 -12.13
CA LEU A 212 3.88 2.95 -11.80
C LEU A 212 4.87 2.38 -10.77
N THR A 213 4.39 1.69 -9.75
CA THR A 213 5.24 1.05 -8.72
C THR A 213 6.15 -0.01 -9.33
N GLY A 214 5.59 -0.89 -10.18
CA GLY A 214 6.39 -1.88 -10.92
C GLY A 214 7.46 -1.22 -11.79
N LEU A 215 7.12 -0.14 -12.52
CA LEU A 215 8.07 0.63 -13.33
C LEU A 215 9.17 1.28 -12.47
N LEU A 216 8.82 1.84 -11.30
CA LEU A 216 9.79 2.42 -10.37
C LEU A 216 10.77 1.35 -9.86
N PHE A 217 10.29 0.14 -9.53
CA PHE A 217 11.18 -0.97 -9.17
C PHE A 217 12.08 -1.41 -10.32
N VAL A 218 11.56 -1.49 -11.54
CA VAL A 218 12.35 -1.80 -12.74
C VAL A 218 13.45 -0.76 -12.96
N ALA A 219 13.11 0.53 -12.87
CA ALA A 219 14.04 1.63 -13.04
C ALA A 219 15.10 1.65 -11.92
N ALA A 220 14.68 1.55 -10.65
CA ALA A 220 15.58 1.52 -9.50
C ALA A 220 16.53 0.32 -9.49
N ALA A 221 16.10 -0.81 -10.06
CA ALA A 221 16.94 -1.99 -10.21
C ALA A 221 17.90 -1.91 -11.40
N GLY A 222 17.61 -1.09 -12.43
CA GLY A 222 18.34 -1.08 -13.70
C GLY A 222 18.31 -2.44 -14.40
N SER A 223 17.29 -3.26 -14.15
CA SER A 223 17.30 -4.68 -14.49
C SER A 223 16.33 -5.04 -15.61
N ARG A 224 16.87 -5.50 -16.74
CA ARG A 224 16.08 -6.10 -17.84
C ARG A 224 15.33 -7.36 -17.39
N ARG A 225 15.82 -8.06 -16.37
CA ARG A 225 15.13 -9.23 -15.79
C ARG A 225 13.87 -8.81 -15.05
N ALA A 226 13.95 -7.76 -14.21
CA ALA A 226 12.79 -7.19 -13.52
C ALA A 226 11.67 -6.84 -14.50
N TRP A 227 12.00 -6.14 -15.59
CA TRP A 227 11.04 -5.81 -16.64
C TRP A 227 10.40 -7.04 -17.29
N ARG A 228 11.22 -8.02 -17.72
CA ARG A 228 10.73 -9.24 -18.39
C ARG A 228 9.81 -10.06 -17.48
N VAL A 229 10.19 -10.23 -16.21
CA VAL A 229 9.40 -10.98 -15.22
C VAL A 229 8.10 -10.25 -14.94
N MET A 230 8.15 -8.95 -14.63
CA MET A 230 6.95 -8.13 -14.38
C MET A 230 5.94 -8.27 -15.51
N ARG A 231 6.35 -8.02 -16.77
CA ARG A 231 5.41 -8.11 -17.90
C ARG A 231 4.85 -9.51 -18.14
N ARG A 232 5.68 -10.55 -17.94
CA ARG A 232 5.30 -11.94 -18.21
C ARG A 232 4.33 -12.46 -17.16
N ASP A 233 4.57 -12.14 -15.89
CA ASP A 233 3.92 -12.80 -14.76
C ASP A 233 2.85 -11.96 -14.07
N ALA A 234 2.86 -10.62 -14.19
CA ALA A 234 1.93 -9.75 -13.44
C ALA A 234 0.45 -10.13 -13.62
N HIS A 235 0.03 -10.46 -14.85
CA HIS A 235 -1.35 -10.84 -15.18
C HIS A 235 -1.76 -12.21 -14.65
N ARG A 236 -0.81 -13.03 -14.19
CA ARG A 236 -1.11 -14.34 -13.59
C ARG A 236 -1.57 -14.18 -12.14
N HIS A 237 -1.18 -13.09 -11.49
CA HIS A 237 -1.54 -12.83 -10.10
C HIS A 237 -3.07 -12.67 -9.95
N ARG A 238 -3.63 -13.15 -8.83
CA ARG A 238 -5.08 -13.06 -8.56
C ARG A 238 -5.60 -11.62 -8.54
N SER A 239 -4.79 -10.71 -8.01
CA SER A 239 -5.08 -9.27 -7.98
C SER A 239 -4.58 -8.64 -9.28
N PRO A 240 -5.39 -7.81 -9.95
CA PRO A 240 -5.00 -7.10 -11.17
C PRO A 240 -3.88 -6.06 -10.93
N ASN A 241 -3.57 -5.78 -9.66
CA ASN A 241 -2.63 -4.76 -9.22
C ASN A 241 -1.35 -5.37 -8.64
N ALA A 242 -1.44 -6.25 -7.63
CA ALA A 242 -0.27 -6.69 -6.86
C ALA A 242 0.79 -7.44 -7.69
N GLY A 243 0.40 -8.11 -8.79
CA GLY A 243 1.34 -8.82 -9.67
C GLY A 243 2.38 -7.91 -10.34
N TRP A 244 2.08 -6.62 -10.52
CA TRP A 244 3.01 -5.65 -11.14
C TRP A 244 4.20 -5.33 -10.24
N PRO A 245 4.02 -4.77 -9.02
CA PRO A 245 5.14 -4.52 -8.13
C PRO A 245 5.81 -5.81 -7.65
N GLU A 246 5.06 -6.88 -7.33
CA GLU A 246 5.66 -8.16 -6.91
C GLU A 246 6.49 -8.79 -8.03
N GLY A 247 6.02 -8.79 -9.28
CA GLY A 247 6.75 -9.33 -10.43
C GLY A 247 8.04 -8.56 -10.71
N ALA A 248 8.01 -7.23 -10.57
CA ALA A 248 9.21 -6.40 -10.68
C ALA A 248 10.22 -6.72 -9.54
N MET A 249 9.75 -6.84 -8.31
CA MET A 249 10.56 -7.21 -7.14
C MET A 249 11.21 -8.59 -7.30
N ALA A 250 10.41 -9.60 -7.68
CA ALA A 250 10.86 -10.96 -7.93
C ALA A 250 11.98 -11.01 -8.99
N GLY A 251 11.78 -10.33 -10.12
CA GLY A 251 12.78 -10.28 -11.19
C GLY A 251 14.01 -9.41 -10.88
N ALA A 252 13.87 -8.40 -10.02
CA ALA A 252 15.00 -7.56 -9.58
C ALA A 252 15.92 -8.29 -8.59
N LEU A 253 15.35 -9.09 -7.70
CA LEU A 253 16.08 -9.82 -6.66
C LEU A 253 16.52 -11.23 -7.10
N ASP A 254 15.96 -11.72 -8.21
CA ASP A 254 16.11 -13.08 -8.71
C ASP A 254 15.59 -14.16 -7.75
N VAL A 255 14.38 -13.93 -7.25
CA VAL A 255 13.66 -14.85 -6.35
C VAL A 255 12.28 -15.12 -6.90
N ARG A 256 11.64 -16.20 -6.45
CA ARG A 256 10.22 -16.46 -6.71
C ARG A 256 9.35 -15.87 -5.61
N LEU A 257 8.24 -15.25 -5.99
CA LEU A 257 7.23 -14.67 -5.09
C LEU A 257 5.84 -15.21 -5.42
N SER A 258 4.86 -14.87 -4.60
CA SER A 258 3.50 -15.43 -4.57
C SER A 258 3.54 -16.92 -4.25
N GLY A 259 3.17 -17.79 -5.20
CA GLY A 259 3.12 -19.23 -4.97
C GLY A 259 2.09 -19.65 -3.91
N PRO A 260 2.01 -20.94 -3.56
CA PRO A 260 1.01 -21.42 -2.62
C PRO A 260 1.04 -20.66 -1.28
N ARG A 261 -0.16 -20.28 -0.82
CA ARG A 261 -0.39 -19.53 0.43
C ARG A 261 -1.33 -20.35 1.32
N ARG A 262 -1.15 -20.32 2.65
CA ARG A 262 -2.08 -20.95 3.61
C ARG A 262 -2.83 -19.90 4.40
N TYR A 263 -4.15 -20.04 4.46
CA TYR A 263 -5.04 -19.18 5.25
C TYR A 263 -5.97 -20.06 6.08
N HIS A 264 -5.94 -19.92 7.40
CA HIS A 264 -6.75 -20.70 8.33
C HIS A 264 -6.64 -22.21 8.07
N GLY A 265 -5.42 -22.69 7.80
CA GLY A 265 -5.13 -24.08 7.47
C GLY A 265 -5.43 -24.51 6.03
N VAL A 266 -6.14 -23.71 5.23
CA VAL A 266 -6.50 -24.01 3.83
C VAL A 266 -5.44 -23.46 2.88
N GLU A 267 -4.97 -24.29 1.94
CA GLU A 267 -4.00 -23.89 0.94
C GLU A 267 -4.69 -23.32 -0.32
N SER A 268 -4.23 -22.14 -0.76
CA SER A 268 -4.57 -21.52 -2.04
C SER A 268 -3.40 -21.70 -3.00
N LEU A 269 -3.65 -22.31 -4.15
CA LEU A 269 -2.66 -22.55 -5.21
C LEU A 269 -2.44 -21.30 -6.06
N GLU A 270 -1.90 -20.24 -5.45
CA GLU A 270 -1.56 -19.03 -6.21
C GLU A 270 -0.39 -19.30 -7.17
N PRO A 271 -0.41 -18.72 -8.38
CA PRO A 271 0.67 -18.89 -9.33
C PRO A 271 1.95 -18.20 -8.83
N TRP A 272 3.08 -18.82 -9.16
CA TRP A 272 4.39 -18.26 -8.89
C TRP A 272 4.72 -17.11 -9.84
N LEU A 273 5.24 -16.03 -9.28
CA LEU A 273 5.96 -14.99 -10.01
C LEU A 273 7.44 -15.38 -10.04
N ASN A 274 8.07 -15.34 -11.22
CA ASN A 274 9.44 -15.79 -11.44
C ASN A 274 9.70 -17.26 -11.03
N ALA A 275 8.78 -18.16 -11.40
CA ALA A 275 8.72 -19.56 -10.91
C ALA A 275 10.04 -20.36 -10.94
N GLY A 276 10.91 -20.10 -11.92
CA GLY A 276 12.20 -20.81 -12.07
C GLY A 276 13.32 -20.32 -11.15
N ALA A 277 13.09 -19.25 -10.37
CA ALA A 277 14.06 -18.74 -9.42
C ALA A 277 13.97 -19.46 -8.05
N ARG A 278 14.99 -19.25 -7.22
CA ARG A 278 15.04 -19.78 -5.85
C ARG A 278 14.07 -19.04 -4.93
N ASP A 279 13.75 -19.64 -3.79
CA ASP A 279 13.08 -18.92 -2.70
C ASP A 279 13.95 -17.78 -2.14
N PRO A 280 13.33 -16.71 -1.63
CA PRO A 280 14.04 -15.62 -0.98
C PRO A 280 14.52 -16.02 0.42
N GLY A 281 15.60 -15.38 0.87
CA GLY A 281 16.11 -15.44 2.24
C GLY A 281 16.36 -14.04 2.83
N ALA A 282 17.01 -13.99 4.00
CA ALA A 282 17.25 -12.74 4.73
C ALA A 282 18.02 -11.68 3.92
N ALA A 283 19.03 -12.10 3.14
CA ALA A 283 19.78 -11.19 2.29
C ALA A 283 18.90 -10.53 1.22
N ASP A 284 17.88 -11.24 0.71
CA ASP A 284 16.95 -10.71 -0.28
C ASP A 284 16.02 -9.67 0.31
N LEU A 285 15.60 -9.83 1.58
CA LEU A 285 14.84 -8.78 2.28
C LEU A 285 15.63 -7.48 2.40
N LEU A 286 16.92 -7.56 2.77
CA LEU A 286 17.78 -6.38 2.86
C LEU A 286 17.97 -5.71 1.49
N ARG A 287 18.16 -6.51 0.43
CA ARG A 287 18.22 -6.01 -0.95
C ARG A 287 16.89 -5.40 -1.41
N GLY A 288 15.76 -6.00 -1.02
CA GLY A 288 14.41 -5.51 -1.30
C GLY A 288 14.15 -4.16 -0.64
N LEU A 289 14.51 -3.99 0.63
CA LEU A 289 14.46 -2.72 1.34
C LEU A 289 15.32 -1.64 0.66
N ALA A 290 16.52 -2.01 0.18
CA ALA A 290 17.38 -1.08 -0.56
C ALA A 290 16.80 -0.71 -1.93
N LEU A 291 16.15 -1.65 -2.62
CA LEU A 291 15.42 -1.38 -3.86
C LEU A 291 14.22 -0.45 -3.61
N TYR A 292 13.46 -0.70 -2.55
CA TYR A 292 12.36 0.15 -2.12
C TYR A 292 12.78 1.60 -1.87
N ARG A 293 13.83 1.83 -1.08
CA ARG A 293 14.34 3.20 -0.83
C ARG A 293 14.73 3.92 -2.12
N ARG A 294 15.40 3.21 -3.05
CA ARG A 294 15.77 3.78 -4.36
C ARG A 294 14.54 4.11 -5.20
N ALA A 295 13.54 3.23 -5.24
CA ALA A 295 12.29 3.48 -5.96
C ALA A 295 11.52 4.68 -5.38
N MET A 296 11.45 4.82 -4.05
CA MET A 296 10.80 5.98 -3.42
C MET A 296 11.59 7.28 -3.66
N ALA A 297 12.93 7.22 -3.71
CA ALA A 297 13.76 8.36 -4.10
C ALA A 297 13.51 8.77 -5.57
N LEU A 298 13.38 7.81 -6.48
CA LEU A 298 13.01 8.09 -7.88
C LEU A 298 11.61 8.70 -8.00
N LEU A 299 10.64 8.24 -7.20
CA LEU A 299 9.32 8.86 -7.14
C LEU A 299 9.40 10.32 -6.69
N GLY A 300 10.14 10.61 -5.61
CA GLY A 300 10.34 11.97 -5.11
C GLY A 300 11.05 12.87 -6.14
N LEU A 301 12.07 12.35 -6.82
CA LEU A 301 12.74 13.07 -7.92
C LEU A 301 11.78 13.33 -9.08
N GLY A 302 10.95 12.36 -9.46
CA GLY A 302 9.94 12.54 -10.50
C GLY A 302 8.93 13.63 -10.17
N LEU A 303 8.45 13.67 -8.92
CA LEU A 303 7.57 14.75 -8.43
C LEU A 303 8.25 16.11 -8.45
N ALA A 304 9.52 16.19 -8.01
CA ALA A 304 10.28 17.44 -8.01
C ALA A 304 10.58 17.95 -9.43
N LEU A 305 10.91 17.06 -10.37
CA LEU A 305 11.11 17.41 -11.78
C LEU A 305 9.80 17.88 -12.42
N ALA A 306 8.68 17.19 -12.15
CA ALA A 306 7.37 17.61 -12.66
C ALA A 306 6.93 18.98 -12.13
N LEU A 307 7.39 19.37 -10.93
CA LEU A 307 7.13 20.68 -10.35
C LEU A 307 7.98 21.80 -10.98
N ALA A 308 9.15 21.46 -11.51
CA ALA A 308 10.09 22.40 -12.10
C ALA A 308 9.83 22.68 -13.60
N LEU A 309 8.99 21.87 -14.25
CA LEU A 309 8.57 22.01 -15.65
C LEU A 309 7.25 22.78 -15.76
#